data_AF-A0A447S5L4-F1
#
_entry.id   AF-A0A447S5L4-F1
#
_cell.length_a   1.000
_cell.length_b   1.000
_cell.length_c   1.000
_cell.angle_alpha   90.00
_cell.angle_beta   90.00
_cell.angle_gamma   90.00
#
_symmetry.space_group_name_H-M   'P 1'
#
loop_
_entity.id
_entity.type
_entity.pdbx_description
1 polymer ?
#
loop_
_entity_poly.entity_id
_entity_poly.type
_entity_poly.pdbx_seq_one_letter_code
_entity_poly.pdbx_strand_id
1 'polypeptide(L)'
;MRLQTDPTVIYGMGAGYTGKLTRKDLETPTAYNTYTNQRFAAGPYRGAGRGLAEGGAHPAKTPYIFISSPTGKGAIRLPQNLVSHNRAVQD
;
A
#
# COMPACT_ATOMS: atom_id res chain seq x y z
N MET A 1 11.15 -4.71 5.67
CA MET A 1 10.33 -4.68 4.44
C MET A 1 9.99 -3.25 4.10
N ARG A 2 9.73 -2.96 2.82
CA ARG A 2 9.11 -1.70 2.39
C ARG A 2 7.58 -1.83 2.54
N LEU A 3 6.86 -0.70 2.62
CA LEU A 3 5.39 -0.72 2.76
C LEU A 3 4.66 -1.05 1.45
N GLN A 4 5.22 -0.61 0.30
CA GLN A 4 4.74 -0.95 -1.05
C GLN A 4 3.22 -0.73 -1.25
N THR A 5 2.77 0.52 -1.08
CA THR A 5 1.34 0.87 -1.19
C THR A 5 1.09 1.92 -2.27
N ASP A 6 0.28 1.59 -3.27
CA ASP A 6 -0.04 2.44 -4.44
C ASP A 6 -0.50 3.87 -4.08
N PRO A 7 -1.38 4.09 -3.08
CA PRO A 7 -1.81 5.44 -2.68
C PRO A 7 -0.67 6.40 -2.34
N THR A 8 0.49 5.90 -1.91
CA THR A 8 1.65 6.76 -1.59
C THR A 8 2.39 7.22 -2.84
N VAL A 9 2.39 6.40 -3.89
CA VAL A 9 2.91 6.78 -5.21
C VAL A 9 2.00 7.84 -5.83
N ILE A 10 0.69 7.57 -5.84
CA ILE A 10 -0.33 8.50 -6.35
C ILE A 10 -0.26 9.85 -5.63
N TYR A 11 -0.15 9.83 -4.29
CA TYR A 11 0.01 11.06 -3.52
C TYR A 11 1.29 11.83 -3.89
N GLY A 12 2.41 11.12 -4.10
CA GLY A 12 3.66 11.71 -4.55
C GLY A 12 3.62 12.28 -5.98
N MET A 13 2.74 11.77 -6.85
CA MET A 13 2.53 12.30 -8.21
C MET A 13 1.72 13.60 -8.21
N GLY A 14 0.88 13.82 -7.19
CA GLY A 14 0.05 15.02 -7.08
C GLY A 14 -0.82 15.23 -8.33
N ALA A 15 -0.79 16.45 -8.89
CA ALA A 15 -1.53 16.81 -10.09
C ALA A 15 -1.10 16.05 -11.37
N GLY A 16 0.05 15.35 -11.34
CA GLY A 16 0.52 14.51 -12.44
C GLY A 16 -0.20 13.17 -12.55
N TYR A 17 -1.02 12.79 -11.56
CA TYR A 17 -1.78 11.55 -11.61
C TYR A 17 -2.98 11.68 -12.55
N THR A 18 -3.00 10.87 -13.60
CA THR A 18 -4.02 10.90 -14.66
C THR A 18 -5.07 9.78 -14.52
N GLY A 19 -5.18 9.17 -13.35
CA GLY A 19 -6.07 8.02 -13.11
C GLY A 19 -5.47 6.67 -13.50
N LYS A 20 -4.24 6.64 -14.03
CA LYS A 20 -3.51 5.41 -14.36
C LYS A 20 -2.17 5.38 -13.65
N LEU A 21 -1.87 4.23 -13.06
CA LEU A 21 -0.58 3.98 -12.41
C LEU A 21 0.18 2.97 -13.26
N THR A 22 1.36 3.34 -13.74
CA THR A 22 2.21 2.49 -14.56
C THR A 22 3.34 1.89 -13.73
N ARG A 23 3.96 0.83 -14.26
CA ARG A 23 5.15 0.25 -13.64
C ARG A 23 6.29 1.28 -13.48
N LYS A 24 6.44 2.17 -14.45
CA LYS A 24 7.45 3.24 -14.39
C LYS A 24 7.19 4.17 -13.20
N ASP A 25 5.94 4.45 -12.87
CA ASP A 25 5.59 5.29 -11.72
C ASP A 25 5.97 4.62 -10.40
N LEU A 26 5.74 3.30 -10.29
CA LEU A 26 6.14 2.51 -9.12
C LEU A 26 7.66 2.46 -8.93
N GLU A 27 8.42 2.47 -10.03
CA GLU A 27 9.88 2.41 -10.01
C GLU A 27 10.54 3.80 -9.88
N THR A 28 9.82 4.89 -10.14
CA THR A 28 10.33 6.26 -10.08
C THR A 28 10.44 6.73 -8.63
N PRO A 29 11.66 7.07 -8.14
CA PRO A 29 11.82 7.56 -6.77
C PRO A 29 11.13 8.91 -6.57
N THR A 30 10.32 9.02 -5.52
CA THR A 30 9.75 10.28 -5.02
C THR A 30 9.85 10.28 -3.50
N ALA A 31 9.63 11.41 -2.84
CA ALA A 31 9.63 11.46 -1.38
C ALA A 31 8.61 10.49 -0.75
N TYR A 32 7.47 10.27 -1.42
CA TYR A 32 6.35 9.47 -0.91
C TYR A 32 6.32 8.03 -1.43
N ASN A 33 7.04 7.69 -2.49
CA ASN A 33 6.97 6.35 -3.08
C ASN A 33 7.54 5.27 -2.15
N THR A 34 6.65 4.48 -1.54
CA THR A 34 7.02 3.38 -0.62
C THR A 34 7.48 2.09 -1.32
N TYR A 35 7.52 2.05 -2.66
CA TYR A 35 8.19 0.97 -3.42
C TYR A 35 9.70 1.20 -3.49
N THR A 36 10.13 2.47 -3.45
CA THR A 36 11.54 2.85 -3.50
C THR A 36 12.09 3.17 -2.10
N ASN A 37 11.29 3.82 -1.25
CA ASN A 37 11.68 4.20 0.12
C ASN A 37 11.29 3.12 1.16
N GLN A 38 12.19 2.87 2.12
CA GLN A 38 11.90 1.96 3.25
C GLN A 38 11.06 2.62 4.35
N ARG A 39 11.11 3.94 4.44
CA ARG A 39 10.40 4.71 5.46
C ARG A 39 9.27 5.48 4.81
N PHE A 40 8.19 5.66 5.56
CA PHE A 40 7.15 6.61 5.17
C PHE A 40 7.72 8.03 5.18
N ALA A 41 7.35 8.84 4.19
CA ALA A 41 7.81 10.22 4.11
C ALA A 41 7.37 11.00 5.35
N ALA A 42 8.23 11.87 5.87
CA ALA A 42 7.85 12.82 6.91
C ALA A 42 6.95 13.90 6.27
N GLY A 43 5.63 13.76 6.42
CA GLY A 43 4.66 14.74 5.93
C GLY A 43 3.23 14.28 6.22
N PRO A 44 2.30 15.21 6.49
CA PRO A 44 0.93 14.85 6.78
C PRO A 44 0.26 14.28 5.53
N TYR A 45 -0.03 12.97 5.56
CA TYR A 45 -1.03 12.41 4.65
C TYR A 45 -2.39 12.95 5.12
N ARG A 46 -2.86 14.02 4.46
CA ARG A 46 -4.10 14.71 4.88
C ARG A 46 -5.29 13.80 4.61
N GLY A 47 -6.13 13.57 5.62
CA GLY A 47 -7.44 12.94 5.44
C GLY A 47 -7.70 11.61 6.16
N ALA A 48 -6.94 11.24 7.19
CA ALA A 48 -7.31 10.08 8.00
C ALA A 48 -8.59 10.37 8.81
N GLY A 49 -9.69 9.72 8.44
CA GLY A 49 -10.91 9.71 9.24
C GLY A 49 -10.69 9.01 10.59
N ARG A 50 -11.60 9.23 11.55
CA ARG A 50 -11.48 8.73 12.93
C ARG A 50 -11.14 7.23 13.01
N GLY A 51 -11.81 6.39 12.22
CA GLY A 51 -11.54 4.95 12.21
C GLY A 51 -10.14 4.57 11.73
N LEU A 52 -9.57 5.34 10.78
CA LEU A 52 -8.19 5.11 10.32
C LEU A 52 -7.17 5.54 11.38
N ALA A 53 -7.45 6.64 12.10
CA ALA A 53 -6.63 7.09 13.21
C ALA A 53 -6.65 6.09 14.38
N GLU A 54 -7.83 5.59 14.76
CA GLU A 54 -7.98 4.58 15.81
C GLU A 54 -7.29 3.27 15.43
N GLY A 55 -7.46 2.77 14.19
CA GLY A 55 -6.79 1.55 13.72
C GLY A 55 -5.26 1.66 13.64
N GLY A 56 -4.74 2.85 13.32
CA GLY A 56 -3.31 3.12 13.35
C GLY A 56 -2.74 3.21 14.78
N ALA A 57 -3.51 3.80 15.71
CA ALA A 57 -3.13 3.89 17.12
C ALA A 57 -3.25 2.55 17.87
N HIS A 58 -4.21 1.71 17.47
CA HIS A 58 -4.54 0.44 18.10
C HIS A 58 -4.62 -0.71 17.08
N PRO A 59 -3.48 -1.09 16.46
CA PRO A 59 -3.48 -2.14 15.46
C PRO A 59 -3.75 -3.51 16.09
N ALA A 60 -4.45 -4.38 15.34
CA ALA A 60 -4.59 -5.78 15.72
C ALA A 60 -3.21 -6.47 15.73
N LYS A 61 -2.94 -7.26 16.77
CA LYS A 61 -1.71 -8.05 16.87
C LYS A 61 -1.83 -9.29 15.98
N THR A 62 -1.29 -9.21 14.78
CA THR A 62 -1.33 -10.31 13.81
C THR A 62 0.03 -10.50 13.14
N PRO A 63 0.34 -11.72 12.66
CA PRO A 63 1.58 -12.00 11.93
C PRO A 63 1.49 -11.71 10.43
N TYR A 64 0.41 -11.07 9.95
CA TYR A 64 0.20 -10.83 8.53
C TYR A 64 1.09 -9.70 8.03
N ILE A 65 1.78 -9.94 6.91
CA ILE A 65 2.71 -8.98 6.30
C ILE A 65 2.40 -8.72 4.82
N PHE A 66 1.37 -9.38 4.28
CA PHE A 66 0.86 -9.19 2.93
C PHE A 66 -0.66 -8.97 2.97
N ILE A 67 -1.14 -8.21 1.99
CA ILE A 67 -2.56 -8.04 1.70
C ILE A 67 -2.72 -8.25 0.20
N SER A 68 -3.72 -9.01 -0.21
CA SER A 68 -4.07 -9.19 -1.62
C SER A 68 -5.57 -9.24 -1.77
N SER A 69 -6.10 -8.56 -2.80
CA SER A 69 -7.47 -8.71 -3.23
C SER A 69 -7.48 -9.40 -4.60
N PRO A 70 -8.06 -10.60 -4.73
CA PRO A 70 -8.32 -11.20 -6.02
C PRO A 70 -9.11 -10.25 -6.92
N THR A 71 -8.70 -10.18 -8.18
CA THR A 71 -9.33 -9.30 -9.18
C THR A 71 -10.83 -9.62 -9.29
N GLY A 72 -11.67 -8.60 -9.13
CA GLY A 72 -13.13 -8.70 -9.36
C GLY A 72 -13.95 -9.42 -8.27
N LYS A 73 -13.33 -9.93 -7.19
CA LYS A 73 -14.05 -10.71 -6.16
C LYS A 73 -14.25 -9.98 -4.82
N GLY A 74 -13.63 -8.80 -4.64
CA GLY A 74 -13.78 -7.96 -3.44
C GLY A 74 -13.27 -8.57 -2.12
N ALA A 75 -12.78 -9.81 -2.13
CA ALA A 75 -12.31 -10.50 -0.95
C ALA A 75 -10.89 -10.05 -0.58
N ILE A 76 -10.66 -9.70 0.69
CA ILE A 76 -9.31 -9.42 1.21
C ILE A 76 -8.71 -10.72 1.74
N ARG A 77 -7.49 -11.05 1.31
CA ARG A 77 -6.69 -12.15 1.85
C ARG A 77 -5.49 -11.59 2.59
N LEU A 78 -5.11 -12.24 3.69
CA LEU A 78 -4.01 -11.83 4.58
C LEU A 78 -2.95 -12.95 4.69
N PRO A 79 -2.04 -13.08 3.71
CA PRO A 79 -0.96 -14.06 3.77
C PRO A 79 0.13 -13.69 4.78
N GLN A 80 0.77 -14.71 5.37
CA GLN A 80 1.90 -14.56 6.30
C GLN A 80 3.27 -14.61 5.62
N ASN A 81 3.34 -15.09 4.37
CA ASN A 81 4.59 -15.24 3.63
C ASN A 81 4.38 -15.00 2.13
N LEU A 82 5.49 -14.79 1.40
CA LEU A 82 5.49 -14.43 -0.02
C LEU A 82 4.92 -15.54 -0.91
N VAL A 83 5.15 -16.81 -0.57
CA VAL A 83 4.64 -17.95 -1.36
C VAL A 83 3.11 -17.98 -1.30
N SER A 84 2.54 -17.87 -0.10
CA SER A 84 1.10 -17.79 0.10
C SER A 84 0.50 -16.54 -0.54
N HIS A 85 1.20 -15.41 -0.51
CA HIS A 85 0.77 -14.19 -1.20
C HIS A 85 0.72 -14.37 -2.71
N ASN A 86 1.78 -14.88 -3.33
CA ASN A 86 1.83 -15.07 -4.78
C ASN A 86 0.74 -16.04 -5.25
N ARG A 87 0.44 -17.10 -4.48
CA ARG A 87 -0.72 -17.96 -4.76
C ARG A 87 -2.03 -17.19 -4.68
N ALA A 88 -2.23 -16.42 -3.62
CA ALA A 88 -3.46 -15.66 -3.41
C ALA A 88 -3.75 -14.60 -4.47
N VAL A 89 -2.72 -14.11 -5.17
CA VAL A 89 -2.84 -13.17 -6.30
C VAL A 89 -3.30 -13.86 -7.60
N GLN A 90 -3.04 -15.16 -7.75
CA GLN A 90 -3.39 -15.94 -8.96
C GLN A 90 -4.80 -16.55 -8.91
N ASP A 91 -5.42 -16.58 -7.72
CA ASP A 91 -6.77 -17.16 -7.48
C ASP A 91 -7.90 -16.17 -7.78
#